data_AF-A0A7L7L0V1-F1
#
_entry.id   AF-A0A7L7L0V1-F1
#
_cell.length_a   1.000
_cell.length_b   1.000
_cell.length_c   1.000
_cell.angle_alpha   90.00
_cell.angle_beta   90.00
_cell.angle_gamma   90.00
#
_symmetry.space_group_name_H-M   'P 1'
#
loop_
_entity.id
_entity.type
_entity.pdbx_description
1 polymer ?
#
loop_
_entity_poly.entity_id
_entity_poly.type
_entity_poly.pdbx_seq_one_letter_code
_entity_poly.pdbx_strand_id
1 'polypeptide(L)'
;MSSITYSERIKIETFCELGLSNIQMGVRLNRSPSTISYELSRCQPYQAELAQTDAEYINLVPKLFPKAKVVVDRFHIVQMMNRSLNSTRIQVMK
;
A
#
# COMPACT_ATOMS: atom_id res chain seq x y z
N MET A 1 -12.29 8.55 8.54
CA MET A 1 -10.88 8.11 8.43
C MET A 1 -10.56 7.91 6.96
N SER A 2 -9.66 8.71 6.38
CA SER A 2 -9.19 8.49 5.00
C SER A 2 -8.32 7.23 4.96
N SER A 3 -8.49 6.39 3.93
CA SER A 3 -7.66 5.20 3.74
C SER A 3 -6.19 5.58 3.61
N ILE A 4 -5.30 4.66 4.04
CA ILE A 4 -3.87 4.78 3.76
C ILE A 4 -3.67 4.49 2.26
N THR A 5 -3.06 5.46 1.57
CA THR A 5 -2.71 5.39 0.16
C THR A 5 -1.52 4.46 -0.07
N TYR A 6 -1.36 3.94 -1.28
CA TYR A 6 -0.22 3.09 -1.62
C TYR A 6 1.14 3.77 -1.37
N SER A 7 1.26 5.07 -1.68
CA SER A 7 2.49 5.85 -1.40
C SER A 7 2.80 5.92 0.10
N GLU A 8 1.79 6.06 0.95
CA GLU A 8 1.98 6.02 2.40
C GLU A 8 2.44 4.64 2.87
N ARG A 9 1.98 3.55 2.25
CA ARG A 9 2.42 2.19 2.62
C ARG A 9 3.89 1.93 2.29
N ILE A 10 4.36 2.38 1.13
CA ILE A 10 5.77 2.29 0.75
C ILE A 10 6.63 3.03 1.79
N LYS A 11 6.19 4.22 2.24
CA LYS A 11 6.89 4.96 3.30
C LYS A 11 6.87 4.23 4.64
N ILE A 12 5.75 3.61 5.01
CA ILE A 12 5.64 2.81 6.25
C ILE A 12 6.62 1.63 6.21
N GLU A 13 6.73 0.93 5.08
CA GLU A 13 7.70 -0.16 4.91
C GLU A 13 9.13 0.32 5.11
N THR A 14 9.53 1.42 4.46
CA THR A 14 10.84 2.05 4.70
C THR A 14 11.03 2.47 6.17
N PHE A 15 9.99 2.97 6.84
CA PHE A 15 10.09 3.37 8.24
C PHE A 15 10.24 2.16 9.18
N CYS A 16 9.64 1.01 8.85
CA CYS A 16 9.86 -0.24 9.57
C CYS A 16 11.32 -0.70 9.47
N GLU A 17 11.91 -0.65 8.27
CA GLU A 17 13.32 -0.99 8.04
C GLU A 17 14.27 -0.08 8.82
N LEU A 18 13.91 1.21 8.94
CA LEU A 18 14.65 2.21 9.70
C LEU A 18 14.39 2.15 11.22
N GLY A 19 13.52 1.24 11.70
CA GLY A 19 13.25 1.06 13.12
C GLY A 19 12.46 2.19 13.80
N LEU A 20 11.67 2.96 13.05
CA LEU A 20 10.86 4.03 13.61
C LEU A 20 9.68 3.49 14.44
N SER A 21 9.26 4.24 15.46
CA SER A 21 8.05 3.93 16.23
C SER A 21 6.77 4.38 15.52
N ASN A 22 5.63 3.77 15.87
CA ASN A 22 4.31 4.14 15.32
C ASN A 22 3.99 5.65 15.46
N ILE A 23 4.48 6.26 16.55
CA ILE A 23 4.32 7.71 16.78
C ILE A 23 5.13 8.50 15.76
N GLN A 24 6.40 8.15 15.56
CA GLN A 24 7.30 8.80 14.61
C GLN A 24 6.82 8.67 13.17
N MET A 25 6.24 7.53 12.81
CA MET A 25 5.62 7.30 11.50
C MET A 25 4.37 8.16 11.33
N GLY A 26 3.50 8.18 12.35
CA GLY A 26 2.26 8.97 12.34
C GLY A 26 2.52 10.46 12.13
N VAL A 27 3.49 11.02 12.85
CA VAL A 27 3.89 12.43 12.70
C VAL A 27 4.37 12.72 11.27
N ARG A 28 5.21 11.86 10.67
CA ARG A 28 5.75 12.05 9.31
C ARG A 28 4.70 11.93 8.21
N LEU A 29 3.67 11.11 8.42
CA LEU A 29 2.60 10.88 7.46
C LEU A 29 1.36 11.73 7.73
N ASN A 30 1.37 12.57 8.77
CA ASN A 30 0.20 13.29 9.26
C ASN A 30 -1.00 12.35 9.54
N ARG A 31 -0.72 11.19 10.17
CA ARG A 31 -1.68 10.15 10.55
C ARG A 31 -1.62 9.89 12.04
N SER A 32 -2.73 9.42 12.62
CA SER A 32 -2.71 9.00 14.03
C SER A 32 -1.83 7.75 14.20
N PRO A 33 -1.13 7.60 15.34
CA PRO A 33 -0.36 6.39 15.64
C PRO A 33 -1.22 5.11 15.60
N SER A 34 -2.50 5.22 15.94
CA SER A 34 -3.48 4.13 15.83
C SER A 34 -3.73 3.70 14.39
N THR A 35 -3.72 4.63 13.42
CA THR A 35 -3.85 4.29 11.99
C THR A 35 -2.63 3.49 11.52
N ILE A 36 -1.42 3.90 11.95
CA ILE A 36 -0.18 3.16 11.65
C ILE A 36 -0.22 1.77 12.27
N SER A 37 -0.60 1.66 13.55
CA SER A 37 -0.70 0.38 14.24
C SER A 37 -1.69 -0.56 13.56
N TYR A 38 -2.85 -0.05 13.13
CA TYR A 38 -3.84 -0.84 12.42
C TYR A 38 -3.28 -1.34 11.08
N GLU A 39 -2.63 -0.48 10.31
CA GLU A 39 -2.02 -0.87 9.03
C GLU A 39 -0.92 -1.93 9.21
N LEU A 40 -0.05 -1.76 10.21
CA LEU A 40 1.01 -2.73 10.53
C LEU A 40 0.48 -4.09 11.03
N SER A 41 -0.73 -4.13 11.58
CA SER A 41 -1.36 -5.39 12.02
C SER A 41 -1.86 -6.27 10.87
N ARG A 42 -1.86 -5.74 9.64
CA ARG A 42 -2.42 -6.45 8.48
C ARG A 42 -1.49 -7.54 7.95
N CYS A 43 -0.17 -7.34 8.02
CA CYS A 43 0.82 -8.32 7.60
C CYS A 43 2.11 -8.22 8.46
N GLN A 44 2.74 -9.37 8.70
CA GLN A 44 4.00 -9.49 9.43
C GLN A 44 4.91 -10.51 8.72
N PRO A 45 6.13 -10.14 8.28
CA PRO A 45 6.70 -8.80 8.28
C PRO A 45 5.89 -7.84 7.38
N TYR A 46 5.96 -6.53 7.68
CA TYR A 46 5.16 -5.55 6.95
C TYR A 46 5.71 -5.32 5.54
N GLN A 47 4.88 -5.52 4.51
CA GLN A 47 5.21 -5.27 3.12
C GLN A 47 4.09 -4.46 2.45
N ALA A 48 4.43 -3.35 1.80
CA ALA A 48 3.43 -2.44 1.25
C ALA A 48 2.60 -3.08 0.13
N GLU A 49 3.22 -3.91 -0.70
CA GLU A 49 2.54 -4.61 -1.80
C GLU A 49 1.52 -5.64 -1.31
N LEU A 50 1.88 -6.44 -0.30
CA LEU A 50 0.95 -7.39 0.33
C LEU A 50 -0.22 -6.66 0.98
N ALA A 51 0.06 -5.63 1.79
CA ALA A 51 -0.97 -4.84 2.43
C ALA A 51 -1.91 -4.19 1.40
N GLN A 52 -1.37 -3.67 0.29
CA GLN A 52 -2.16 -3.04 -0.77
C GLN A 52 -3.09 -4.04 -1.43
N THR A 53 -2.58 -5.22 -1.79
CA THR A 53 -3.37 -6.26 -2.48
C THR A 53 -4.51 -6.78 -1.57
N ASP A 54 -4.23 -6.89 -0.26
CA ASP A 54 -5.24 -7.20 0.76
C ASP A 54 -6.33 -6.13 0.90
N ALA A 55 -5.96 -4.87 0.65
CA ALA A 55 -6.90 -3.75 0.75
C ALA A 55 -7.77 -3.61 -0.49
N GLU A 56 -7.22 -3.90 -1.66
CA GLU A 56 -7.90 -3.64 -2.92
C GLU A 56 -8.96 -4.72 -3.19
N TYR A 57 -8.63 -6.02 -3.15
CA TYR A 57 -9.59 -7.02 -3.64
C TYR A 57 -9.46 -8.45 -3.06
N ILE A 58 -8.37 -8.80 -2.37
CA ILE A 58 -8.10 -10.21 -2.01
C ILE A 58 -9.15 -10.82 -1.08
N ASN A 59 -9.71 -10.06 -0.14
CA ASN A 59 -10.67 -10.63 0.81
C ASN A 59 -12.11 -10.67 0.28
N LEU A 60 -12.40 -9.91 -0.79
CA LEU A 60 -13.74 -9.78 -1.35
C LEU A 60 -13.96 -10.74 -2.52
N VAL A 61 -12.94 -10.91 -3.37
CA VAL A 61 -13.03 -11.72 -4.59
C VAL A 61 -13.32 -13.20 -4.29
N PRO A 62 -12.69 -13.88 -3.31
CA PRO A 62 -13.00 -15.26 -2.97
C PRO A 62 -14.40 -15.43 -2.36
N LYS A 63 -14.91 -14.39 -1.67
CA LYS A 63 -16.26 -14.41 -1.09
C LYS A 63 -17.35 -14.26 -2.14
N LEU A 64 -17.13 -13.38 -3.12
CA LEU A 64 -18.10 -13.12 -4.19
C LEU A 64 -17.95 -14.12 -5.35
N PHE A 65 -16.74 -14.61 -5.60
CA PHE A 65 -16.40 -15.46 -6.73
C PHE A 65 -15.45 -16.61 -6.31
N PRO A 66 -15.92 -17.56 -5.49
CA PRO A 66 -15.10 -18.63 -4.90
C PRO A 66 -14.46 -19.59 -5.92
N LYS A 67 -14.92 -19.58 -7.18
CA LYS A 67 -14.35 -20.37 -8.28
C LYS A 67 -13.49 -19.55 -9.26
N ALA A 68 -13.41 -18.23 -9.09
CA ALA A 68 -12.66 -17.37 -9.99
C ALA A 68 -11.18 -17.32 -9.58
N LYS A 69 -10.28 -17.49 -10.55
CA LYS A 69 -8.85 -17.24 -10.37
C LYS A 69 -8.59 -15.77 -10.60
N VAL A 70 -7.99 -15.10 -9.62
CA VAL A 70 -7.46 -13.75 -9.80
C VAL A 70 -6.25 -13.85 -10.73
N VAL A 71 -6.36 -13.28 -11.92
CA VAL A 71 -5.27 -13.22 -12.90
C VAL A 71 -4.84 -11.77 -13.02
N VAL A 72 -3.59 -11.49 -12.68
CA VAL A 72 -2.96 -10.19 -12.97
C VAL A 72 -2.55 -10.23 -14.44
N ASP A 73 -3.35 -9.59 -15.29
CA ASP A 73 -3.10 -9.56 -16.73
C ASP A 73 -2.02 -8.53 -17.13
N ARG A 74 -1.38 -8.72 -18.28
CA ARG A 74 -0.27 -7.88 -18.78
C ARG A 74 -0.64 -6.40 -18.86
N PHE A 75 -1.90 -6.09 -19.15
CA PHE A 75 -2.39 -4.71 -19.16
C PHE A 75 -2.33 -4.04 -17.78
N HIS A 76 -2.56 -4.79 -16.71
CA HIS A 76 -2.48 -4.25 -15.35
C HIS A 76 -1.04 -3.90 -14.98
N ILE A 77 -0.07 -4.74 -15.36
CA ILE A 77 1.36 -4.46 -15.18
C ILE A 77 1.76 -3.19 -15.95
N VAL A 78 1.37 -3.09 -17.22
CA VAL A 78 1.65 -1.89 -18.04
C VAL A 78 0.99 -0.64 -17.45
N GLN A 79 -0.24 -0.76 -16.94
CA GLN A 79 -0.96 0.36 -16.31
C GLN A 79 -0.28 0.81 -15.01
N MET A 80 0.17 -0.13 -14.18
CA MET A 80 0.92 0.17 -12.95
C MET A 80 2.27 0.85 -13.26
N MET A 81 3.01 0.33 -14.24
CA MET A 81 4.26 0.95 -14.71
C MET A 81 4.02 2.37 -15.24
N ASN A 82 3.02 2.57 -16.10
CA ASN A 82 2.67 3.89 -16.63
C ASN A 82 2.31 4.90 -15.54
N ARG A 83 1.52 4.47 -14.53
CA ARG A 83 1.17 5.32 -13.38
C ARG A 83 2.40 5.72 -12.56
N SER A 84 3.30 4.76 -12.31
CA SER A 84 4.56 5.00 -11.60
C SER A 84 5.44 6.00 -12.34
N LEU A 85 5.69 5.76 -13.63
CA LEU A 85 6.52 6.64 -14.48
C LEU A 85 5.92 8.04 -14.61
N ASN A 86 4.60 8.16 -14.78
CA ASN A 86 3.95 9.47 -14.86
C ASN A 86 4.02 10.24 -13.54
N SER A 87 3.96 9.54 -12.40
CA SER A 87 4.18 10.15 -11.08
C SER A 87 5.59 10.73 -10.97
N THR A 88 6.61 9.97 -11.34
CA THR A 88 8.01 10.44 -11.38
C THR A 88 8.19 11.61 -12.34
N ARG A 89 7.59 11.55 -13.54
CA ARG A 89 7.64 12.65 -14.51
C ARG A 89 7.11 13.96 -13.92
N ILE A 90 5.95 13.91 -13.26
CA ILE A 90 5.36 15.10 -12.62
C ILE A 90 6.26 15.65 -11.51
N GLN A 91 6.98 14.79 -10.79
CA GLN A 91 7.92 15.23 -9.75
C GLN A 91 9.17 15.91 -10.32
N VAL A 92 9.71 15.38 -11.42
CA VAL A 92 10.95 15.90 -12.05
C VAL A 92 10.69 17.16 -12.89
N MET A 93 9.49 17.31 -13.44
CA MET A 93 9.12 18.47 -14.29
C MET A 93 8.53 19.66 -13.49
N LYS A 94 8.55 19.61 -12.16
CA LYS A 94 8.27 20.75 -11.28
C LYS A 94 9.58 21.48 -10.97
#